data_AF-A0A7V9NXU4-F1
#
_entry.id   AF-A0A7V9NXU4-F1
#
_cell.length_a   1.000
_cell.length_b   1.000
_cell.length_c   1.000
_cell.angle_alpha   90.00
_cell.angle_beta   90.00
_cell.angle_gamma   90.00
#
_symmetry.space_group_name_H-M   'P 1'
#
loop_
_entity.id
_entity.type
_entity.pdbx_description
1 polymer ?
#
loop_
_entity_poly.entity_id
_entity_poly.type
_entity_poly.pdbx_seq_one_letter_code
_entity_poly.pdbx_strand_id
1 'polypeptide(L)'
;MKIKKILFFLLLFGCIGYFREFFFVNLNNIMFQKYYNHTDLPIPSVMSVFNSFSYQTLYYSKYFLSLLWIVLFFFANYMALKHLTEKKILLKILTYSYLLLLSLAAVAMIYGYFINGHLQDDEYTVSRWLLGIAQSPIICLILIASEKLNTKPTQS
;
A
#
# COMPACT_ATOMS: atom_id res chain seq x y z
N MET A 1 -18.93 6.54 21.65
CA MET A 1 -18.08 5.38 21.27
C MET A 1 -17.54 5.43 19.83
N LYS A 2 -18.30 5.96 18.85
CA LYS A 2 -17.87 6.06 17.44
C LYS A 2 -16.63 6.97 17.21
N ILE A 3 -16.52 8.10 17.91
CA ILE A 3 -15.39 9.03 17.74
C ILE A 3 -14.03 8.40 18.12
N LYS A 4 -13.98 7.64 19.23
CA LYS A 4 -12.76 6.97 19.70
C LYS A 4 -12.28 5.92 18.69
N LYS A 5 -13.21 5.17 18.09
CA LYS A 5 -12.90 4.19 17.03
C LYS A 5 -12.37 4.88 15.77
N ILE A 6 -12.97 6.00 15.35
CA ILE A 6 -12.50 6.76 14.19
C ILE A 6 -11.09 7.30 14.43
N LEU A 7 -10.85 7.91 15.60
CA LEU A 7 -9.53 8.43 15.96
C LEU A 7 -8.48 7.31 16.00
N PHE A 8 -8.83 6.15 16.55
CA PHE A 8 -7.97 4.97 16.58
C PHE A 8 -7.60 4.51 15.16
N PHE A 9 -8.56 4.35 14.25
CA PHE A 9 -8.26 3.94 12.87
C PHE A 9 -7.48 5.01 12.10
N LEU A 10 -7.72 6.30 12.36
CA LEU A 10 -6.95 7.39 11.76
C LEU A 10 -5.48 7.33 12.20
N LEU A 11 -5.24 7.17 13.50
CA LEU A 11 -3.89 6.98 14.04
C LEU A 11 -3.25 5.70 13.49
N LEU A 12 -3.99 4.59 13.42
CA LEU A 12 -3.52 3.33 12.86
C LEU A 12 -3.06 3.50 11.40
N PHE A 13 -3.88 4.14 10.55
CA PHE A 13 -3.51 4.40 9.15
C PHE A 13 -2.33 5.35 9.04
N GLY A 14 -2.25 6.38 9.90
CA GLY A 14 -1.12 7.29 9.98
C GLY A 14 0.18 6.56 10.34
N CYS A 15 0.15 5.70 11.36
CA CYS A 15 1.30 4.90 11.77
C CYS A 15 1.73 3.93 10.67
N ILE A 16 0.82 3.12 10.12
CA ILE A 16 1.14 2.15 9.06
C ILE A 16 1.70 2.88 7.83
N GLY A 17 1.09 4.00 7.42
CA GLY A 17 1.57 4.81 6.31
C GLY A 17 2.96 5.40 6.54
N TYR A 18 3.21 5.94 7.75
CA TYR A 18 4.51 6.45 8.14
C TYR A 18 5.59 5.35 8.11
N PHE A 19 5.31 4.20 8.72
CA PHE A 19 6.27 3.08 8.72
C PHE A 19 6.56 2.56 7.31
N ARG A 20 5.53 2.47 6.45
CA ARG A 20 5.70 2.09 5.04
C ARG A 20 6.65 3.05 4.34
N GLU A 21 6.40 4.35 4.45
CA GLU A 21 7.22 5.39 3.80
C GLU A 21 8.65 5.39 4.34
N PHE A 22 8.79 5.41 5.67
CA PHE A 22 10.09 5.31 6.34
C PHE A 22 10.87 4.10 5.87
N PHE A 23 10.23 2.93 5.78
CA PHE A 23 10.87 1.71 5.34
C PHE A 23 11.37 1.80 3.88
N PHE A 24 10.52 2.21 2.93
CA PHE A 24 10.90 2.27 1.52
C PHE A 24 11.91 3.36 1.20
N VAL A 25 11.83 4.53 1.85
CA VAL A 25 12.81 5.61 1.67
C VAL A 25 14.19 5.15 2.15
N ASN A 26 14.28 4.56 3.35
CA ASN A 26 15.56 4.09 3.86
C ASN A 26 16.11 2.90 3.05
N LEU A 27 15.25 1.99 2.60
CA LEU A 27 15.65 0.89 1.72
C LEU A 27 16.21 1.41 0.37
N ASN A 28 15.58 2.46 -0.18
CA ASN A 28 16.08 3.15 -1.38
C ASN A 28 17.44 3.80 -1.12
N ASN A 29 17.63 4.47 0.02
CA ASN A 29 18.90 5.09 0.37
C ASN A 29 20.03 4.03 0.47
N ILE A 30 19.77 2.89 1.12
CA ILE A 30 20.74 1.79 1.22
C ILE A 30 21.10 1.25 -0.18
N MET A 31 20.10 1.10 -1.05
CA MET A 31 20.35 0.67 -2.43
C MET A 31 21.15 1.70 -3.23
N PHE A 32 20.85 2.99 -3.05
CA PHE A 32 21.58 4.07 -3.70
C PHE A 32 23.05 4.05 -3.29
N GLN A 33 23.34 3.92 -1.99
CA GLN A 33 24.70 3.80 -1.48
C GLN A 33 25.44 2.59 -2.08
N LYS A 34 24.78 1.44 -2.15
CA LYS A 34 25.37 0.22 -2.74
C LYS A 34 25.57 0.30 -4.24
N TYR A 35 24.72 1.03 -4.95
CA TYR A 35 24.83 1.18 -6.40
C TYR A 35 25.92 2.17 -6.79
N TYR A 36 26.03 3.30 -6.09
CA TYR A 36 26.99 4.35 -6.41
C TYR A 36 28.26 4.34 -5.53
N ASN A 37 28.40 3.39 -4.60
CA ASN A 37 29.51 3.29 -3.64
C ASN A 37 29.75 4.56 -2.78
N HIS A 38 28.71 5.38 -2.56
CA HIS A 38 28.75 6.54 -1.67
C HIS A 38 28.16 6.19 -0.30
N THR A 39 28.66 6.80 0.78
CA THR A 39 28.19 6.58 2.16
C THR A 39 27.52 7.81 2.78
N ASP A 40 27.21 8.81 1.96
CA ASP A 40 26.86 10.16 2.43
C ASP A 40 25.44 10.29 2.98
N LEU A 41 24.58 9.27 2.80
CA LEU A 41 23.19 9.31 3.27
C LEU A 41 23.08 8.71 4.70
N PRO A 42 22.47 9.42 5.67
CA PRO A 42 22.27 8.87 7.00
C PRO A 42 21.27 7.71 6.95
N ILE A 43 21.71 6.52 7.37
CA ILE A 43 20.84 5.34 7.51
C ILE A 43 20.56 5.13 9.01
N PRO A 44 19.28 5.05 9.43
CA PRO A 44 18.92 4.73 10.81
C PRO A 44 19.48 3.37 11.25
N SER A 45 19.92 3.25 12.50
CA SER A 45 20.49 2.02 13.05
C SER A 45 19.59 0.79 12.91
N VAL A 46 18.26 0.98 12.99
CA VAL A 46 17.25 -0.08 12.79
C VAL A 46 17.31 -0.67 11.37
N MET A 47 17.74 0.11 10.37
CA MET A 47 17.85 -0.32 8.98
C MET A 47 19.24 -0.89 8.63
N SER A 48 20.20 -0.86 9.56
CA SER A 48 21.57 -1.38 9.34
C SER A 48 21.60 -2.88 9.03
N VAL A 49 20.59 -3.64 9.47
CA VAL A 49 20.43 -5.07 9.12
C VAL A 49 20.35 -5.26 7.61
N PHE A 50 19.83 -4.28 6.86
CA PHE A 50 19.73 -4.36 5.41
C PHE A 50 21.07 -4.09 4.69
N ASN A 51 22.09 -3.56 5.38
CA ASN A 51 23.42 -3.31 4.80
C ASN A 51 24.20 -4.59 4.51
N SER A 52 23.89 -5.72 5.16
CA SER A 52 24.56 -6.99 4.89
C SER A 52 24.10 -7.65 3.58
N PHE A 53 22.94 -7.27 3.04
CA PHE A 53 22.39 -7.85 1.82
C PHE A 53 22.97 -7.19 0.56
N SER A 54 23.00 -7.95 -0.54
CA SER A 54 23.42 -7.45 -1.86
C SER A 54 22.37 -6.48 -2.45
N TYR A 55 22.79 -5.61 -3.39
CA TYR A 55 21.88 -4.72 -4.11
C TYR A 55 20.73 -5.49 -4.77
N GLN A 56 21.03 -6.61 -5.44
CA GLN A 56 20.03 -7.40 -6.15
C GLN A 56 19.02 -8.03 -5.19
N THR A 57 19.48 -8.54 -4.03
CA THR A 57 18.59 -9.06 -2.98
C THR A 57 17.65 -7.97 -2.46
N LEU A 58 18.16 -6.76 -2.19
CA LEU A 58 17.34 -5.64 -1.73
C LEU A 58 16.34 -5.17 -2.79
N TYR A 59 16.75 -5.15 -4.07
CA TYR A 59 15.89 -4.79 -5.19
C TYR A 59 14.68 -5.73 -5.29
N TYR A 60 14.89 -7.06 -5.31
CA TYR A 60 13.77 -8.00 -5.41
C TYR A 60 12.92 -8.06 -4.14
N SER A 61 13.53 -7.83 -2.97
CA SER A 61 12.81 -7.78 -1.70
C SER A 61 11.75 -6.68 -1.68
N LYS A 62 11.91 -5.59 -2.44
CA LYS A 62 10.88 -4.53 -2.55
C LYS A 62 9.53 -5.03 -3.04
N TYR A 63 9.51 -5.95 -4.01
CA TYR A 63 8.26 -6.47 -4.54
C TYR A 63 7.53 -7.30 -3.47
N PHE A 64 8.27 -8.16 -2.76
CA PHE A 64 7.73 -8.93 -1.64
C PHE A 64 7.24 -8.02 -0.50
N LEU A 65 8.03 -7.02 -0.12
CA LEU A 65 7.68 -6.06 0.92
C LEU A 65 6.45 -5.23 0.52
N SER A 66 6.33 -4.86 -0.75
CA SER A 66 5.15 -4.16 -1.27
C SER A 66 3.89 -5.01 -1.14
N LEU A 67 3.98 -6.30 -1.41
CA LEU A 67 2.87 -7.23 -1.23
C LEU A 67 2.50 -7.37 0.26
N LEU A 68 3.51 -7.44 1.15
CA LEU A 68 3.30 -7.44 2.60
C LEU A 68 2.55 -6.18 3.07
N TRP A 69 2.94 -5.00 2.59
CA TRP A 69 2.23 -3.75 2.91
C TRP A 69 0.80 -3.72 2.37
N ILE A 70 0.53 -4.28 1.19
CA ILE A 70 -0.83 -4.40 0.65
C ILE A 70 -1.69 -5.26 1.58
N VAL A 71 -1.16 -6.39 2.05
CA VAL A 71 -1.86 -7.27 2.97
C VAL A 71 -2.14 -6.56 4.30
N LEU A 72 -1.17 -5.84 4.86
CA LEU A 72 -1.36 -5.05 6.08
C LEU A 72 -2.45 -3.98 5.90
N PHE A 73 -2.41 -3.22 4.80
CA PHE A 73 -3.42 -2.21 4.51
C PHE A 73 -4.80 -2.82 4.26
N PHE A 74 -4.87 -3.98 3.59
CA PHE A 74 -6.12 -4.72 3.41
C PHE A 74 -6.75 -5.07 4.75
N PHE A 75 -5.97 -5.65 5.67
CA PHE A 75 -6.47 -6.00 7.00
C PHE A 75 -6.88 -4.77 7.81
N ALA A 76 -6.09 -3.68 7.77
CA ALA A 76 -6.44 -2.43 8.44
C ALA A 76 -7.75 -1.84 7.89
N ASN A 77 -7.91 -1.81 6.56
CA ASN A 77 -9.13 -1.35 5.89
C ASN A 77 -10.34 -2.25 6.18
N TYR A 78 -10.13 -3.57 6.21
CA TYR A 78 -11.17 -4.55 6.54
C TYR A 78 -11.66 -4.38 7.97
N MET A 79 -10.75 -4.26 8.94
CA MET A 79 -11.11 -4.03 10.34
C MET A 79 -11.81 -2.68 10.53
N ALA A 80 -11.33 -1.63 9.87
CA ALA A 80 -11.96 -0.31 9.91
C ALA A 80 -13.42 -0.38 9.43
N LEU A 81 -13.68 -0.94 8.25
CA LEU A 81 -15.04 -1.08 7.71
C LEU A 81 -15.93 -1.97 8.57
N LYS A 82 -15.39 -3.10 9.07
CA LYS A 82 -16.14 -4.02 9.93
C LYS A 82 -16.61 -3.34 11.21
N HIS A 83 -15.77 -2.51 11.83
CA HIS A 83 -16.08 -1.86 13.10
C HIS A 83 -16.80 -0.51 12.98
N LEU A 84 -16.76 0.14 11.81
CA LEU A 84 -17.37 1.46 11.59
C LEU A 84 -18.75 1.38 10.91
N THR A 85 -18.98 0.39 10.04
CA THR A 85 -20.18 0.37 9.19
C THR A 85 -21.04 -0.88 9.34
N GLU A 86 -20.51 -1.98 9.90
CA GLU A 86 -21.22 -3.26 10.18
C GLU A 86 -21.92 -3.94 8.97
N LYS A 87 -21.91 -3.31 7.77
CA LYS A 87 -22.52 -3.83 6.54
C LYS A 87 -21.57 -4.79 5.81
N LYS A 88 -21.97 -6.06 5.72
CA LYS A 88 -21.23 -7.12 5.00
C LYS A 88 -21.01 -6.82 3.51
N ILE A 89 -21.91 -6.06 2.88
CA ILE A 89 -21.79 -5.69 1.46
C ILE A 89 -20.53 -4.85 1.21
N LEU A 90 -20.22 -3.88 2.10
CA LEU A 90 -19.03 -3.05 1.94
C LEU A 90 -17.73 -3.84 2.09
N LEU A 91 -17.71 -4.87 2.94
CA LEU A 91 -16.56 -5.76 3.07
C LEU A 91 -16.33 -6.58 1.79
N LYS A 92 -17.40 -7.00 1.11
CA LYS A 92 -17.31 -7.65 -0.21
C LYS A 92 -16.76 -6.69 -1.25
N ILE A 93 -17.29 -5.46 -1.32
CA ILE A 93 -16.81 -4.43 -2.26
C ILE A 93 -15.33 -4.14 -2.01
N LEU A 94 -14.90 -3.95 -0.75
CA LEU A 94 -13.50 -3.78 -0.41
C LEU A 94 -12.63 -4.91 -0.96
N THR A 95 -13.04 -6.16 -0.73
CA THR A 95 -12.30 -7.34 -1.20
C THR A 95 -12.21 -7.37 -2.73
N TYR A 96 -13.31 -7.10 -3.43
CA TYR A 96 -13.32 -7.02 -4.89
C TYR A 96 -12.46 -5.86 -5.42
N SER A 97 -12.46 -4.70 -4.76
CA SER A 97 -11.58 -3.59 -5.13
C SER A 97 -10.10 -3.96 -5.02
N TYR A 98 -9.69 -4.66 -3.96
CA TYR A 98 -8.31 -5.13 -3.81
C TYR A 98 -7.95 -6.17 -4.88
N LEU A 99 -8.83 -7.14 -5.14
CA LEU A 99 -8.61 -8.15 -6.18
C LEU A 99 -8.49 -7.52 -7.57
N LEU A 100 -9.34 -6.53 -7.88
CA LEU A 100 -9.31 -5.78 -9.13
C LEU A 100 -8.01 -4.97 -9.28
N LEU A 101 -7.59 -4.25 -8.24
CA LEU A 101 -6.36 -3.47 -8.28
C LEU A 101 -5.13 -4.37 -8.46
N LEU A 102 -5.09 -5.50 -7.75
CA LEU A 102 -4.01 -6.48 -7.86
C LEU A 102 -3.98 -7.15 -9.23
N SER A 103 -5.14 -7.52 -9.77
CA SER A 103 -5.21 -8.14 -11.11
C SER A 103 -4.78 -7.17 -12.20
N LEU A 104 -5.24 -5.91 -12.15
CA LEU A 104 -4.82 -4.87 -13.09
C LEU A 104 -3.31 -4.58 -12.98
N ALA A 105 -2.79 -4.49 -11.75
CA ALA A 105 -1.37 -4.28 -11.52
C ALA A 105 -0.51 -5.45 -12.05
N ALA A 106 -0.99 -6.69 -11.89
CA ALA A 106 -0.33 -7.88 -12.41
C ALA A 106 -0.38 -7.92 -13.95
N VAL A 107 -1.53 -7.63 -14.56
CA VAL A 107 -1.68 -7.57 -16.01
C VAL A 107 -0.75 -6.52 -16.62
N ALA A 108 -0.64 -5.32 -16.01
CA ALA A 108 0.29 -4.29 -16.46
C ALA A 108 1.75 -4.76 -16.42
N MET A 109 2.16 -5.45 -15.34
CA MET A 109 3.53 -5.98 -15.23
C MET A 109 3.81 -7.11 -16.21
N ILE A 110 2.85 -8.03 -16.42
CA ILE A 110 2.95 -9.13 -17.37
C ILE A 110 3.05 -8.56 -18.79
N TYR A 111 2.24 -7.56 -19.11
CA TYR A 111 2.28 -6.88 -20.41
C TYR A 111 3.66 -6.24 -20.65
N GLY A 112 4.18 -5.46 -19.69
CA GLY A 112 5.51 -4.85 -19.80
C GLY A 112 6.62 -5.89 -19.98
N TYR A 113 6.54 -7.01 -19.25
CA TYR A 113 7.53 -8.09 -19.35
C TYR A 113 7.51 -8.80 -20.72
N PHE A 114 6.34 -9.21 -21.20
CA PHE A 114 6.23 -10.05 -22.41
C PHE A 114 6.22 -9.26 -23.72
N ILE A 115 5.71 -8.04 -23.72
CA ILE A 115 5.53 -7.26 -24.96
C ILE A 115 6.66 -6.25 -25.15
N ASN A 116 6.99 -5.49 -24.10
CA ASN A 116 8.00 -4.45 -24.21
C ASN A 116 9.42 -4.97 -23.93
N GLY A 117 9.56 -6.11 -23.26
CA GLY A 117 10.86 -6.72 -22.92
C GLY A 117 11.62 -5.98 -21.81
N HIS A 118 11.02 -4.95 -21.19
CA HIS A 118 11.58 -4.17 -20.10
C HIS A 118 10.57 -4.04 -18.96
N LEU A 119 11.06 -4.08 -17.72
CA LEU A 119 10.23 -4.05 -16.50
C LEU A 119 10.16 -2.67 -15.83
N GLN A 120 10.68 -1.62 -16.48
CA GLN A 120 10.93 -0.32 -15.85
C GLN A 120 10.25 0.87 -16.53
N ASP A 121 9.48 0.62 -17.58
CA ASP A 121 8.82 1.66 -18.37
C ASP A 121 7.44 2.05 -17.78
N ASP A 122 6.61 2.70 -18.58
CA ASP A 122 5.33 3.27 -18.17
C ASP A 122 4.39 2.26 -17.50
N GLU A 123 4.41 0.99 -17.91
CA GLU A 123 3.56 -0.06 -17.33
C GLU A 123 3.94 -0.40 -15.89
N TYR A 124 5.23 -0.32 -15.55
CA TYR A 124 5.68 -0.44 -14.16
C TYR A 124 5.18 0.74 -13.33
N THR A 125 5.16 1.94 -13.89
CA THR A 125 4.60 3.13 -13.22
C THR A 125 3.11 2.96 -12.95
N VAL A 126 2.34 2.47 -13.92
CA VAL A 126 0.91 2.17 -13.76
C VAL A 126 0.68 1.13 -12.68
N SER A 127 1.42 0.02 -12.72
CA SER A 127 1.35 -1.02 -11.67
C SER A 127 1.65 -0.44 -10.29
N ARG A 128 2.72 0.36 -10.18
CA ARG A 128 3.12 1.02 -8.93
C ARG A 128 2.03 1.95 -8.39
N TRP A 129 1.34 2.69 -9.26
CA TRP A 129 0.22 3.55 -8.86
C TRP A 129 -0.95 2.73 -8.32
N LEU A 130 -1.35 1.66 -9.00
CA LEU A 130 -2.43 0.76 -8.57
C LEU A 130 -2.12 0.12 -7.20
N LEU A 131 -0.90 -0.36 -7.02
CA LEU A 131 -0.44 -0.90 -5.74
C LEU A 131 -0.38 0.20 -4.66
N GLY A 132 0.00 1.42 -5.02
CA GLY A 132 -0.02 2.58 -4.11
C GLY A 132 -1.42 2.88 -3.58
N ILE A 133 -2.45 2.78 -4.43
CA ILE A 133 -3.86 2.91 -4.01
C ILE A 133 -4.24 1.79 -3.04
N ALA A 134 -3.84 0.54 -3.32
CA ALA A 134 -4.10 -0.61 -2.44
C ALA A 134 -3.34 -0.54 -1.09
N GLN A 135 -2.19 0.13 -1.05
CA GLN A 135 -1.40 0.42 0.15
C GLN A 135 -1.83 1.72 0.86
N SER A 136 -3.10 2.11 0.73
CA SER A 136 -3.62 3.35 1.30
C SER A 136 -4.98 3.15 1.96
N PRO A 137 -5.42 4.07 2.84
CA PRO A 137 -6.76 4.03 3.42
C PRO A 137 -7.85 4.52 2.46
N ILE A 138 -7.51 4.95 1.23
CA ILE A 138 -8.42 5.66 0.33
C ILE A 138 -9.68 4.86 0.02
N ILE A 139 -9.54 3.57 -0.30
CA ILE A 139 -10.67 2.69 -0.64
C ILE A 139 -11.66 2.63 0.53
N CYS A 140 -11.16 2.49 1.76
CA CYS A 140 -11.99 2.48 2.97
C CYS A 140 -12.70 3.81 3.20
N LEU A 141 -11.99 4.93 3.04
CA LEU A 141 -12.57 6.27 3.17
C LEU A 141 -13.70 6.50 2.17
N ILE A 142 -13.51 6.11 0.91
CA ILE A 142 -14.53 6.19 -0.14
C ILE A 142 -15.76 5.35 0.23
N LEU A 143 -15.56 4.11 0.69
CA LEU A 143 -16.66 3.22 1.04
C LEU A 143 -17.46 3.73 2.26
N ILE A 144 -16.78 4.26 3.27
CA ILE A 144 -17.43 4.87 4.44
C ILE A 144 -18.20 6.15 4.03
N ALA A 145 -17.61 6.99 3.19
CA ALA A 145 -18.27 8.21 2.70
C ALA A 145 -19.49 7.88 1.85
N SER A 146 -19.37 6.91 0.93
CA SER A 146 -20.47 6.40 0.09
C SER A 146 -21.62 5.86 0.94
N GLU A 147 -21.32 5.12 2.00
CA GLU A 147 -22.34 4.62 2.90
C GLU A 147 -23.10 5.74 3.60
N LYS A 148 -22.40 6.76 4.11
CA LYS A 148 -23.05 7.91 4.75
C LYS A 148 -23.91 8.72 3.78
N LEU A 149 -23.47 8.89 2.53
CA LEU A 149 -24.23 9.59 1.50
C LEU A 149 -25.51 8.84 1.13
N ASN A 150 -25.44 7.52 1.00
CA ASN A 150 -26.60 6.67 0.69
C ASN A 150 -27.61 6.55 1.85
N THR A 151 -27.24 6.97 3.07
CA THR A 151 -28.14 7.00 4.23
C THR A 151 -28.83 8.35 4.46
N LYS A 152 -28.66 9.35 3.59
CA LYS A 152 -29.49 10.56 3.70
C LYS A 152 -30.96 10.15 3.63
N PRO A 153 -31.81 10.60 4.57
CA PRO A 153 -33.23 10.29 4.52
C PRO A 153 -33.75 10.90 3.24
N THR A 154 -34.42 10.08 2.43
CA THR A 154 -35.44 10.55 1.51
C THR A 154 -36.38 11.41 2.36
N GLN A 155 -36.18 12.73 2.33
CA GLN A 155 -37.14 13.64 2.91
C GLN A 155 -38.40 13.48 2.05
N SER A 156 -39.46 13.09 2.76
CA SER A 156 -40.87 12.99 2.38
C SER A 156 -41.30 13.92 1.25
#